data_AF-A0AAN8NP07-F1
#
_entry.id   AF-A0AAN8NP07-F1
#
_cell.length_a   1.000
_cell.length_b   1.000
_cell.length_c   1.000
_cell.angle_alpha   90.00
_cell.angle_beta   90.00
_cell.angle_gamma   90.00
#
_symmetry.space_group_name_H-M   'P 1'
#
loop_
_entity.id
_entity.type
_entity.pdbx_description
1 polymer ?
#
loop_
_entity_poly.entity_id
_entity_poly.type
_entity_poly.pdbx_seq_one_letter_code
_entity_poly.pdbx_strand_id
1 'polypeptide(L)'
;MKIYYYDSLPGDQRLPHESSDPLPESLLDDLAITAGFYPSGEQVDNIAKERNYRNRDIVTVSPEAMGEVYESKVKMFFAEHLHEDEEIRYILDGSGYFDVRSGKPGAEDERWVRVAMEAGDFIVLPPGIYHRFTTDEKNYIKAMRLFKDEPKWTALNRSAEVDENPYRQEYVNTLLKA
;
A
#
# COMPACT_ATOMS: atom_id res chain seq x y z
N MET A 1 7.01 8.64 7.92
CA MET A 1 6.31 8.62 6.62
C MET A 1 6.55 9.85 5.75
N LYS A 2 6.87 9.65 4.47
CA LYS A 2 6.92 10.69 3.43
C LYS A 2 6.04 10.29 2.24
N ILE A 3 5.34 11.23 1.62
CA ILE A 3 4.41 10.98 0.51
C ILE A 3 4.70 11.97 -0.61
N TYR A 4 4.80 11.49 -1.85
CA TYR A 4 5.10 12.31 -3.04
C TYR A 4 4.63 11.63 -4.33
N TYR A 5 4.49 12.41 -5.41
CA TYR A 5 4.28 11.81 -6.74
C TYR A 5 5.53 11.05 -7.18
N TYR A 6 5.32 9.85 -7.74
CA TYR A 6 6.36 9.06 -8.36
C TYR A 6 6.73 9.67 -9.73
N ASP A 7 8.02 9.92 -9.97
CA ASP A 7 8.51 10.62 -11.18
C ASP A 7 8.29 9.86 -12.50
N SER A 8 8.03 8.54 -12.42
CA SER A 8 7.81 7.65 -13.56
C SER A 8 8.98 7.57 -14.54
N LEU A 9 10.19 7.98 -14.11
CA LEU A 9 11.40 7.81 -14.90
C LEU A 9 11.81 6.33 -14.96
N PRO A 10 12.40 5.86 -16.07
CA PRO A 10 12.95 4.52 -16.14
C PRO A 10 14.05 4.32 -15.08
N GLY A 11 14.05 3.20 -14.36
CA GLY A 11 15.03 2.94 -13.32
C GLY A 11 14.67 1.76 -12.44
N ASP A 12 15.48 1.55 -11.41
CA ASP A 12 15.21 0.57 -10.35
C ASP A 12 14.08 1.09 -9.46
N GLN A 13 12.97 0.36 -9.39
CA GLN A 13 11.79 0.66 -8.57
C GLN A 13 12.09 0.93 -7.08
N ARG A 14 13.22 0.41 -6.58
CA ARG A 14 13.68 0.55 -5.19
C ARG A 14 14.32 1.91 -4.89
N LEU A 15 14.64 2.70 -5.92
CA LEU A 15 15.10 4.09 -5.77
C LEU A 15 13.93 4.99 -5.36
N PRO A 16 14.16 6.17 -4.74
CA PRO A 16 13.08 7.05 -4.29
C PRO A 16 12.07 7.46 -5.37
N HIS A 17 12.53 7.81 -6.58
CA HIS A 17 11.67 8.27 -7.68
C HIS A 17 10.76 9.46 -7.31
N GLU A 18 11.31 10.45 -6.60
CA GLU A 18 10.57 11.59 -6.10
C GLU A 18 10.41 12.69 -7.15
N SER A 19 9.17 13.00 -7.51
CA SER A 19 8.82 14.18 -8.31
C SER A 19 8.88 15.47 -7.47
N SER A 20 9.18 16.59 -8.11
CA SER A 20 9.07 17.92 -7.52
C SER A 20 7.64 18.49 -7.52
N ASP A 21 6.69 17.79 -8.14
CA ASP A 21 5.30 18.24 -8.23
C ASP A 21 4.65 18.23 -6.83
N PRO A 22 3.90 19.29 -6.47
CA PRO A 22 3.25 19.34 -5.17
C PRO A 22 2.11 18.31 -5.09
N LEU A 23 1.93 17.72 -3.90
CA LEU A 23 0.75 16.92 -3.59
C LEU A 23 -0.36 17.77 -2.98
N PRO A 24 -1.64 17.51 -3.31
CA PRO A 24 -2.77 18.07 -2.56
C PRO A 24 -2.73 17.61 -1.09
N GLU A 25 -3.03 18.50 -0.15
CA GLU A 25 -3.12 18.14 1.28
C GLU A 25 -4.24 17.12 1.55
N SER A 26 -5.31 17.15 0.74
CA SER A 26 -6.46 16.25 0.85
C SER A 26 -6.23 14.86 0.24
N LEU A 27 -5.09 14.60 -0.40
CA LEU A 27 -4.89 13.43 -1.25
C LEU A 27 -5.24 12.10 -0.56
N LEU A 28 -4.79 11.89 0.68
CA LEU A 28 -5.09 10.65 1.40
C LEU A 28 -6.59 10.49 1.70
N ASP A 29 -7.24 11.59 2.09
CA ASP A 29 -8.68 11.60 2.36
C ASP A 29 -9.49 11.39 1.09
N ASP A 30 -9.02 11.91 -0.04
CA ASP A 30 -9.62 11.76 -1.36
C ASP A 30 -9.48 10.32 -1.87
N LEU A 31 -8.37 9.65 -1.55
CA LEU A 31 -8.13 8.24 -1.84
C LEU A 31 -8.69 7.27 -0.80
N ALA A 32 -9.35 7.78 0.26
CA ALA A 32 -9.83 7.02 1.41
C ALA A 32 -8.74 6.17 2.10
N ILE A 33 -7.50 6.65 2.10
CA ILE A 33 -6.35 6.02 2.76
C ILE A 33 -6.24 6.57 4.18
N THR A 34 -6.14 5.68 5.17
CA THR A 34 -5.75 6.06 6.53
C THR A 34 -4.27 5.81 6.70
N ALA A 35 -3.50 6.82 7.13
CA ALA A 35 -2.08 6.67 7.39
C ALA A 35 -1.66 7.45 8.63
N GLY A 36 -0.58 7.03 9.30
CA GLY A 36 -0.09 7.73 10.48
C GLY A 36 1.21 7.14 11.04
N PHE A 37 1.81 7.85 11.99
CA PHE A 37 2.98 7.42 12.73
C PHE A 37 2.59 7.06 14.17
N TYR A 38 2.90 5.82 14.56
CA TYR A 38 2.66 5.28 15.89
C TYR A 38 3.97 4.68 16.41
N PRO A 39 4.64 5.31 17.38
CA PRO A 39 5.94 4.84 17.87
C PRO A 39 5.85 3.49 18.62
N SER A 40 4.65 3.01 18.95
CA SER A 40 4.44 1.73 19.61
C SER A 40 3.17 1.03 19.11
N GLY A 41 3.15 -0.30 19.27
CA GLY A 41 2.01 -1.13 18.87
C GLY A 41 0.72 -0.90 19.68
N GLU A 42 0.77 -0.22 20.83
CA GLU A 42 -0.42 0.01 21.67
C GLU A 42 -1.48 0.85 20.96
N GLN A 43 -1.07 1.86 20.20
CA GLN A 43 -2.00 2.68 19.41
C GLN A 43 -2.61 1.86 18.26
N VAL A 44 -1.84 0.95 17.67
CA VAL A 44 -2.33 0.03 16.63
C VAL A 44 -3.33 -0.96 17.21
N ASP A 45 -3.12 -1.44 18.45
CA ASP A 45 -4.08 -2.30 19.16
C ASP A 45 -5.44 -1.59 19.39
N ASN A 46 -5.43 -0.28 19.64
CA ASN A 46 -6.68 0.50 19.78
C ASN A 46 -7.41 0.62 18.45
N ILE A 47 -6.69 0.94 17.36
CA ILE A 47 -7.26 0.98 16.00
C ILE A 47 -7.83 -0.39 15.62
N ALA A 48 -7.12 -1.48 15.95
CA ALA A 48 -7.57 -2.83 15.69
C ALA A 48 -8.88 -3.16 16.43
N LYS A 49 -9.04 -2.72 17.68
CA LYS A 49 -10.30 -2.89 18.42
C LYS A 49 -11.44 -2.07 17.80
N GLU A 50 -11.20 -0.80 17.50
CA GLU A 50 -12.20 0.11 16.93
C GLU A 50 -12.68 -0.34 15.55
N ARG A 51 -11.77 -0.82 14.70
CA ARG A 51 -12.08 -1.30 13.35
C ARG A 51 -12.34 -2.81 13.26
N ASN A 52 -12.38 -3.49 14.42
CA ASN A 52 -12.63 -4.93 14.55
C ASN A 52 -11.67 -5.79 13.67
N TYR A 53 -10.38 -5.49 13.72
CA TYR A 53 -9.32 -6.33 13.17
C TYR A 53 -9.02 -7.48 14.12
N ARG A 54 -9.47 -8.69 13.76
CA ARG A 54 -9.44 -9.86 14.64
C ARG A 54 -8.16 -10.68 14.53
N ASN A 55 -7.49 -10.59 13.37
CA ASN A 55 -6.32 -11.40 13.07
C ASN A 55 -5.10 -10.52 12.80
N ARG A 56 -3.92 -11.02 13.17
CA ARG A 56 -2.64 -10.39 12.86
C ARG A 56 -1.53 -11.43 12.71
N ASP A 57 -0.55 -11.10 11.90
CA ASP A 57 0.72 -11.82 11.83
C ASP A 57 1.88 -10.85 11.55
N ILE A 58 3.11 -11.39 11.51
CA ILE A 58 4.31 -10.65 11.18
C ILE A 58 4.94 -11.26 9.95
N VAL A 59 5.26 -10.43 8.96
CA VAL A 59 6.03 -10.80 7.78
C VAL A 59 7.37 -10.06 7.77
N THR A 60 8.42 -10.73 7.32
CA THR A 60 9.72 -10.12 7.03
C THR A 60 10.01 -10.33 5.55
N VAL A 61 10.25 -9.23 4.82
CA VAL A 61 10.56 -9.23 3.39
C VAL A 61 12.01 -8.80 3.25
N SER A 62 12.88 -9.78 3.00
CA SER A 62 14.29 -9.57 2.69
C SER A 62 14.86 -10.77 1.95
N PRO A 63 15.98 -10.62 1.23
CA PRO A 63 16.68 -11.75 0.62
C PRO A 63 17.01 -12.84 1.64
N GLU A 64 17.43 -12.47 2.85
CA GLU A 64 17.78 -13.41 3.93
C GLU A 64 16.56 -14.17 4.45
N ALA A 65 15.44 -13.48 4.69
CA ALA A 65 14.24 -14.10 5.26
C ALA A 65 13.46 -14.96 4.25
N MET A 66 13.52 -14.61 2.97
CA MET A 66 12.75 -15.28 1.91
C MET A 66 13.57 -16.23 1.04
N GLY A 67 14.90 -16.13 1.05
CA GLY A 67 15.78 -16.96 0.23
C GLY A 67 15.44 -16.89 -1.26
N GLU A 68 15.37 -18.04 -1.92
CA GLU A 68 15.19 -18.16 -3.37
C GLU A 68 13.87 -17.57 -3.89
N VAL A 69 12.83 -17.45 -3.05
CA VAL A 69 11.54 -16.89 -3.47
C VAL A 69 11.48 -15.36 -3.38
N TYR A 70 12.50 -14.70 -2.85
CA TYR A 70 12.51 -13.24 -2.67
C TYR A 70 12.22 -12.49 -3.98
N GLU A 71 12.97 -12.78 -5.04
CA GLU A 71 12.85 -12.05 -6.31
C GLU A 71 11.50 -12.27 -7.00
N SER A 72 10.91 -13.46 -6.89
CA SER A 72 9.57 -13.72 -7.45
C SER A 72 8.48 -13.04 -6.63
N LYS A 73 8.62 -12.99 -5.30
CA LYS A 73 7.68 -12.29 -4.40
C LYS A 73 7.73 -10.78 -4.58
N VAL A 74 8.91 -10.17 -4.66
CA VAL A 74 9.04 -8.73 -4.90
C VAL A 74 8.43 -8.33 -6.24
N LYS A 75 8.61 -9.12 -7.30
CA LYS A 75 7.94 -8.88 -8.59
C LYS A 75 6.42 -8.96 -8.49
N MET A 76 5.90 -9.95 -7.76
CA MET A 76 4.46 -10.10 -7.54
C MET A 76 3.89 -8.92 -6.73
N PHE A 77 4.57 -8.48 -5.67
CA PHE A 77 4.14 -7.33 -4.88
C PHE A 77 4.19 -6.01 -5.66
N PHE A 78 5.14 -5.88 -6.60
CA PHE A 78 5.29 -4.66 -7.39
C PHE A 78 4.40 -4.61 -8.64
N ALA A 79 3.81 -5.74 -9.05
CA ALA A 79 2.75 -5.73 -10.05
C ALA A 79 1.58 -4.88 -9.53
N GLU A 80 1.02 -4.00 -10.36
CA GLU A 80 -0.15 -3.20 -9.97
C GLU A 80 -1.36 -4.13 -9.76
N HIS A 81 -1.93 -4.11 -8.55
CA HIS A 81 -3.02 -4.99 -8.15
C HIS A 81 -3.98 -4.30 -7.18
N LEU A 82 -5.10 -4.96 -6.92
CA LEU A 82 -6.03 -4.61 -5.84
C LEU A 82 -6.34 -5.82 -4.97
N HIS A 83 -6.94 -5.54 -3.82
CA HIS A 83 -7.55 -6.50 -2.92
C HIS A 83 -9.03 -6.17 -2.71
N GLU A 84 -9.83 -7.21 -2.43
CA GLU A 84 -11.25 -7.07 -2.08
C GLU A 84 -11.47 -6.75 -0.59
N ASP A 85 -10.40 -6.81 0.20
CA ASP A 85 -10.35 -6.45 1.61
C ASP A 85 -9.36 -5.30 1.83
N GLU A 86 -9.41 -4.66 3.00
CA GLU A 86 -8.42 -3.65 3.39
C GLU A 86 -7.01 -4.26 3.47
N GLU A 87 -6.03 -3.59 2.87
CA GLU A 87 -4.61 -3.91 3.07
C GLU A 87 -4.05 -3.05 4.21
N ILE A 88 -3.86 -3.67 5.37
CA ILE A 88 -3.41 -2.99 6.59
C ILE A 88 -1.98 -3.40 6.92
N ARG A 89 -1.10 -2.42 7.13
CA ARG A 89 0.32 -2.63 7.46
C ARG A 89 0.77 -1.68 8.56
N TYR A 90 1.48 -2.23 9.53
CA TYR A 90 2.23 -1.49 10.54
C TYR A 90 3.70 -1.91 10.45
N ILE A 91 4.59 -0.96 10.20
CA ILE A 91 6.02 -1.27 10.00
C ILE A 91 6.70 -1.37 11.36
N LEU A 92 7.27 -2.55 11.63
CA LEU A 92 7.98 -2.85 12.86
C LEU A 92 9.48 -2.55 12.75
N ASP A 93 10.05 -2.74 11.56
CA ASP A 93 11.47 -2.49 11.29
C ASP A 93 11.70 -2.34 9.77
N GLY A 94 12.83 -1.75 9.38
CA GLY A 94 13.18 -1.51 7.99
C GLY A 94 12.33 -0.45 7.31
N SER A 95 12.26 -0.50 5.98
CA SER A 95 11.57 0.49 5.17
C SER A 95 11.19 -0.02 3.77
N GLY A 96 10.21 0.63 3.14
CA GLY A 96 9.74 0.31 1.81
C GLY A 96 8.72 1.31 1.28
N TYR A 97 8.21 1.04 0.08
CA TYR A 97 7.31 1.91 -0.65
C TYR A 97 5.99 1.20 -0.96
N PHE A 98 4.88 1.85 -0.59
CA PHE A 98 3.56 1.55 -1.15
C PHE A 98 3.23 2.61 -2.18
N ASP A 99 3.07 2.20 -3.44
CA ASP A 99 2.63 3.11 -4.49
C ASP A 99 1.13 2.90 -4.71
N VAL A 100 0.38 3.99 -4.81
CA VAL A 100 -1.08 4.00 -5.06
C VAL A 100 -1.41 4.89 -6.26
N ARG A 101 -2.50 4.60 -6.96
CA ARG A 101 -3.00 5.49 -8.02
C ARG A 101 -3.71 6.70 -7.41
N SER A 102 -3.33 7.91 -7.83
CA SER A 102 -4.15 9.11 -7.63
C SER A 102 -5.31 9.14 -8.62
N GLY A 103 -6.30 9.98 -8.33
CA GLY A 103 -7.35 10.34 -9.30
C GLY A 103 -8.24 9.18 -9.76
N LYS A 104 -9.15 9.49 -10.68
CA LYS A 104 -10.08 8.53 -11.28
C LYS A 104 -9.42 7.72 -12.39
N PRO A 105 -9.80 6.45 -12.59
CA PRO A 105 -9.27 5.67 -13.71
C PRO A 105 -9.45 6.37 -15.05
N GLY A 106 -8.36 6.51 -15.80
CA GLY A 106 -8.31 7.17 -17.11
C GLY A 106 -8.30 8.70 -17.07
N ALA A 107 -8.28 9.33 -15.90
CA ALA A 107 -8.15 10.77 -15.77
C ALA A 107 -6.69 11.22 -15.97
N GLU A 108 -6.48 12.47 -16.40
CA GLU A 108 -5.14 13.02 -16.64
C GLU A 108 -4.29 13.08 -15.36
N ASP A 109 -4.93 13.13 -14.21
CA ASP A 109 -4.32 13.13 -12.88
C ASP A 109 -4.16 11.72 -12.29
N GLU A 110 -4.43 10.64 -13.05
CA GLU A 110 -4.16 9.27 -12.63
C GLU A 110 -2.65 8.95 -12.65
N ARG A 111 -1.98 9.30 -11.56
CA ARG A 111 -0.53 9.17 -11.39
C ARG A 111 -0.20 8.21 -10.27
N TRP A 112 1.04 7.75 -10.25
CA TRP A 112 1.57 7.03 -9.09
C TRP A 112 1.91 8.01 -7.98
N VAL A 113 1.42 7.74 -6.78
CA VAL A 113 1.81 8.40 -5.54
C VAL A 113 2.56 7.37 -4.71
N ARG A 114 3.76 7.71 -4.26
CA ARG A 114 4.60 6.86 -3.43
C ARG A 114 4.45 7.26 -1.97
N VAL A 115 4.15 6.28 -1.13
CA VAL A 115 4.15 6.35 0.33
C VAL A 115 5.40 5.63 0.84
N ALA A 116 6.41 6.40 1.23
CA ALA A 116 7.61 5.90 1.89
C ALA A 116 7.33 5.63 3.37
N MET A 117 7.40 4.36 3.73
CA MET A 117 7.12 3.87 5.07
C MET A 117 8.37 3.33 5.75
N GLU A 118 8.52 3.66 7.03
CA GLU A 118 9.58 3.19 7.91
C GLU A 118 9.00 2.73 9.26
N ALA A 119 9.85 2.20 10.15
CA ALA A 119 9.42 1.72 11.47
C ALA A 119 8.55 2.74 12.22
N GLY A 120 7.40 2.28 12.71
CA GLY A 120 6.37 3.11 13.36
C GLY A 120 5.30 3.65 12.42
N ASP A 121 5.49 3.58 11.10
CA ASP A 121 4.45 3.98 10.16
C ASP A 121 3.34 2.92 10.02
N PHE A 122 2.10 3.39 9.89
CA PHE A 122 0.90 2.58 9.69
C PHE A 122 0.12 3.07 8.48
N ILE A 123 -0.44 2.14 7.71
CA ILE A 123 -1.32 2.44 6.58
C ILE A 123 -2.46 1.45 6.49
N VAL A 124 -3.62 1.95 6.05
CA VAL A 124 -4.78 1.18 5.58
C VAL A 124 -5.09 1.61 4.17
N LEU A 125 -4.91 0.69 3.22
CA LEU A 125 -5.39 0.85 1.85
C LEU A 125 -6.83 0.30 1.76
N PRO A 126 -7.79 1.06 1.22
CA PRO A 126 -9.16 0.59 1.11
C PRO A 126 -9.30 -0.54 0.07
N PRO A 127 -10.34 -1.39 0.18
CA PRO A 127 -10.68 -2.36 -0.86
C PRO A 127 -10.80 -1.68 -2.22
N GLY A 128 -10.36 -2.35 -3.29
CA GLY A 128 -10.53 -1.86 -4.67
C GLY A 128 -9.55 -0.77 -5.11
N ILE A 129 -8.68 -0.26 -4.24
CA ILE A 129 -7.61 0.66 -4.67
C ILE A 129 -6.51 -0.09 -5.42
N TYR A 130 -6.09 0.44 -6.56
CA TYR A 130 -4.89 -0.04 -7.23
C TYR A 130 -3.64 0.44 -6.52
N HIS A 131 -2.80 -0.52 -6.17
CA HIS A 131 -1.56 -0.28 -5.46
C HIS A 131 -0.51 -1.32 -5.82
N ARG A 132 0.70 -1.10 -5.31
CA ARG A 132 1.82 -2.03 -5.38
C ARG A 132 2.79 -1.76 -4.24
N PHE A 133 3.65 -2.73 -3.96
CA PHE A 133 4.67 -2.63 -2.92
C PHE A 133 6.05 -2.99 -3.46
N THR A 134 7.08 -2.28 -3.00
CA THR A 134 8.48 -2.68 -3.16
C THR A 134 9.27 -2.35 -1.90
N THR A 135 10.30 -3.13 -1.61
CA THR A 135 11.37 -2.70 -0.70
C THR A 135 12.10 -1.48 -1.28
N ASP A 136 12.76 -0.73 -0.42
CA ASP A 136 13.75 0.27 -0.85
C ASP A 136 15.13 -0.39 -1.09
N GLU A 137 16.16 0.42 -1.32
CA GLU A 137 17.53 -0.04 -1.56
C GLU A 137 18.12 -0.89 -0.42
N LYS A 138 17.59 -0.79 0.80
CA LYS A 138 18.03 -1.62 1.95
C LYS A 138 17.51 -3.06 1.86
N ASN A 139 16.53 -3.33 0.98
CA ASN A 139 15.97 -4.67 0.76
C ASN A 139 15.47 -5.36 2.04
N TYR A 140 14.97 -4.58 2.99
CA TYR A 140 14.52 -5.10 4.28
C TYR A 140 13.33 -4.32 4.81
N ILE A 141 12.24 -5.03 5.05
CA ILE A 141 11.11 -4.53 5.84
C ILE A 141 10.52 -5.65 6.70
N LYS A 142 10.12 -5.31 7.92
CA LYS A 142 9.34 -6.17 8.80
C LYS A 142 8.04 -5.48 9.12
N ALA A 143 6.93 -6.11 8.77
CA ALA A 143 5.60 -5.52 8.94
C ALA A 143 4.70 -6.46 9.75
N MET A 144 3.91 -5.88 10.64
CA MET A 144 2.70 -6.50 11.16
C MET A 144 1.58 -6.29 10.14
N ARG A 145 0.88 -7.37 9.79
CA ARG A 145 -0.31 -7.33 8.94
C ARG A 145 -1.53 -7.55 9.82
N LEU A 146 -2.60 -6.81 9.57
CA LEU A 146 -3.85 -6.91 10.32
C LEU A 146 -5.01 -7.22 9.36
N PHE A 147 -6.05 -7.90 9.85
CA PHE A 147 -7.22 -8.29 9.04
C PHE A 147 -8.49 -8.24 9.88
N LYS A 148 -9.61 -7.90 9.22
CA LYS A 148 -10.96 -8.02 9.81
C LYS A 148 -11.32 -9.48 10.08
N ASP A 149 -11.18 -10.35 9.09
CA ASP A 149 -11.50 -11.78 9.17
C ASP A 149 -10.28 -12.64 8.78
N GLU A 150 -10.48 -13.90 8.41
CA GLU A 150 -9.38 -14.75 7.93
C GLU A 150 -8.74 -14.14 6.68
N PRO A 151 -7.40 -14.09 6.60
CA PRO A 151 -6.74 -13.33 5.57
C PRO A 151 -6.95 -13.94 4.17
N LYS A 152 -7.51 -13.14 3.26
CA LYS A 152 -7.54 -13.43 1.83
C LYS A 152 -6.42 -12.67 1.14
N TRP A 153 -5.42 -13.42 0.66
CA TRP A 153 -4.20 -12.87 0.07
C TRP A 153 -4.25 -12.66 -1.44
N THR A 154 -5.43 -12.79 -2.04
CA THR A 154 -5.57 -12.80 -3.49
C THR A 154 -5.33 -11.38 -4.03
N ALA A 155 -4.17 -11.19 -4.66
CA ALA A 155 -3.88 -10.01 -5.46
C ALA A 155 -4.54 -10.16 -6.84
N LEU A 156 -5.43 -9.24 -7.17
CA LEU A 156 -6.04 -9.16 -8.50
C LEU A 156 -5.26 -8.13 -9.32
N ASN A 157 -4.40 -8.61 -10.22
CA ASN A 157 -3.60 -7.73 -11.07
C ASN A 157 -4.52 -6.88 -11.96
N ARG A 158 -4.17 -5.60 -12.13
CA ARG A 158 -4.95 -4.66 -12.94
C ARG A 158 -5.19 -5.18 -14.35
N SER A 159 -6.46 -5.25 -14.73
CA SER A 159 -6.94 -5.61 -16.07
C SER A 159 -8.34 -5.03 -16.28
N ALA A 160 -8.81 -5.06 -17.53
CA ALA A 160 -10.17 -4.61 -17.85
C ALA A 160 -11.24 -5.47 -17.13
N GLU A 161 -10.97 -6.77 -16.89
CA GLU A 161 -11.89 -7.60 -16.12
C GLU A 161 -11.91 -7.22 -14.63
N VAL A 162 -10.75 -6.86 -14.06
CA VAL A 162 -10.63 -6.45 -12.65
C VAL A 162 -11.21 -5.05 -12.43
N ASP A 163 -11.24 -4.19 -13.46
CA ASP A 163 -11.93 -2.91 -13.40
C ASP A 163 -13.44 -3.07 -13.15
N GLU A 164 -14.06 -4.18 -13.57
CA GLU A 164 -15.46 -4.52 -13.31
C GLU A 164 -15.69 -5.19 -11.95
N ASN A 165 -14.64 -5.40 -11.14
CA ASN A 165 -14.77 -6.01 -9.82
C ASN A 165 -15.69 -5.15 -8.91
N PRO A 166 -16.63 -5.75 -8.14
CA PRO A 166 -17.56 -4.99 -7.30
C PRO A 166 -16.89 -4.05 -6.29
N TYR A 167 -15.78 -4.46 -5.67
CA TYR A 167 -15.04 -3.63 -4.71
C TYR A 167 -14.31 -2.50 -5.41
N ARG A 168 -13.80 -2.74 -6.62
CA ARG A 168 -13.22 -1.68 -7.47
C ARG A 168 -14.27 -0.64 -7.84
N GLN A 169 -15.44 -1.08 -8.29
CA GLN A 169 -16.56 -0.22 -8.64
C GLN A 169 -17.07 0.56 -7.41
N GLU A 170 -17.17 -0.06 -6.25
CA GLU A 170 -17.54 0.63 -5.01
C GLU A 170 -16.50 1.69 -4.63
N TYR A 171 -15.21 1.37 -4.69
CA TYR A 171 -14.13 2.31 -4.43
C TYR A 171 -14.22 3.54 -5.34
N VAL A 172 -14.30 3.33 -6.66
CA VAL A 172 -14.31 4.42 -7.65
C VAL A 172 -15.58 5.28 -7.55
N ASN A 173 -16.75 4.67 -7.28
CA ASN A 173 -18.02 5.38 -7.31
C ASN A 173 -18.38 6.05 -5.99
N THR A 174 -17.81 5.61 -4.87
CA THR A 174 -18.26 6.05 -3.53
C THR A 174 -17.16 6.58 -2.62
N LEU A 175 -15.97 5.99 -2.67
CA LEU A 175 -14.87 6.32 -1.75
C LEU A 175 -13.91 7.33 -2.34
N LEU A 176 -13.62 7.20 -3.63
CA LEU A 176 -12.73 8.09 -4.36
C LEU A 176 -13.40 9.45 -4.59
N LYS A 177 -12.89 10.47 -3.92
CA LYS A 177 -13.31 11.86 -4.12
C LYS A 177 -12.39 12.47 -5.17
N ALA A 178 -12.99 13.09 -6.18
CA ALA A 178 -12.29 13.82 -7.25
C ALA A 178 -12.50 15.31 -7.07
#